data_AF-A0A6J4ULK6-F1
#
_entry.id   AF-A0A6J4ULK6-F1
#
_cell.length_a   1.000
_cell.length_b   1.000
_cell.length_c   1.000
_cell.angle_alpha   90.00
_cell.angle_beta   90.00
_cell.angle_gamma   90.00
#
_symmetry.space_group_name_H-M   'P 1'
#
loop_
_entity.id
_entity.type
_entity.pdbx_description
1 polymer ?
#
loop_
_entity_poly.entity_id
_entity_poly.type
_entity_poly.pdbx_seq_one_letter_code
_entity_poly.pdbx_strand_id
1 'polypeptide(L)'
;MGRMLARRVLFLAPFALALALHPLGVEATLGWCRTDPLFAIDGKRVHIDVYSLEEALTSVTGPTELVITIPERVSYELLQSDDGFGLGWNIRVQRSEDFEVREKGVEVRAVAVVPAAKQLPVKVEFEHRDEVIARGIGTTNGPVAAKAWL
;
A
#
# COMPACT_ATOMS: atom_id res chain seq x y z
N MET A 1 48.25 -52.91 31.80
CA MET A 1 48.96 -51.67 31.38
C MET A 1 49.45 -51.86 29.94
N GLY A 2 49.10 -50.97 29.00
CA GLY A 2 49.83 -50.91 27.71
C GLY A 2 49.03 -50.73 26.42
N ARG A 3 48.30 -49.62 26.29
CA ARG A 3 48.09 -48.80 25.07
C ARG A 3 47.51 -49.48 23.80
N MET A 4 46.21 -49.27 23.60
CA MET A 4 45.54 -49.31 22.29
C MET A 4 46.15 -48.26 21.34
N LEU A 5 46.63 -48.68 20.18
CA LEU A 5 47.01 -47.81 19.08
C LEU A 5 45.77 -47.46 18.25
N ALA A 6 45.17 -46.32 18.58
CA ALA A 6 44.23 -45.63 17.70
C ALA A 6 44.98 -45.02 16.51
N ARG A 7 44.51 -45.23 15.27
CA ARG A 7 44.83 -44.30 14.18
C ARG A 7 43.82 -44.33 13.02
N ARG A 8 42.86 -43.41 13.16
CA ARG A 8 42.35 -42.44 12.17
C ARG A 8 41.93 -43.01 10.81
N VAL A 9 40.67 -43.44 10.74
CA VAL A 9 39.89 -43.48 9.50
C VAL A 9 39.65 -42.03 9.05
N LEU A 10 40.19 -41.66 7.89
CA LEU A 10 39.88 -40.39 7.22
C LEU A 10 38.42 -40.46 6.76
N PHE A 11 37.51 -39.82 7.49
CA PHE A 11 36.16 -39.55 7.00
C PHE A 11 36.24 -38.37 6.03
N LEU A 12 36.23 -38.67 4.73
CA LEU A 12 35.88 -37.72 3.67
C LEU A 12 34.41 -37.32 3.88
N ALA A 13 34.18 -36.18 4.53
CA ALA A 13 32.86 -35.58 4.61
C ALA A 13 32.52 -34.97 3.24
N PRO A 14 31.48 -35.44 2.52
CA PRO A 14 30.99 -34.72 1.37
C PRO A 14 30.39 -33.41 1.87
N PHE A 15 30.95 -32.30 1.41
CA PHE A 15 30.41 -30.96 1.59
C PHE A 15 29.05 -30.93 0.86
N ALA A 16 27.99 -31.31 1.57
CA ALA A 16 26.62 -31.16 1.10
C ALA A 16 26.33 -29.66 1.03
N LEU A 17 26.63 -29.08 -0.13
CA LEU A 17 26.29 -27.70 -0.47
C LEU A 17 24.76 -27.64 -0.56
N ALA A 18 24.11 -27.40 0.58
CA ALA A 18 22.71 -27.04 0.63
C ALA A 18 22.59 -25.68 -0.08
N LEU A 19 22.29 -25.71 -1.38
CA LEU A 19 21.74 -24.57 -2.09
C LEU A 19 20.46 -24.18 -1.34
N ALA A 20 20.58 -23.18 -0.48
CA ALA A 20 19.44 -22.47 0.06
C ALA A 20 18.72 -21.83 -1.14
N LEU A 21 17.72 -22.55 -1.67
CA LEU A 21 16.64 -21.95 -2.43
C LEU A 21 15.96 -20.96 -1.49
N HIS A 22 16.47 -19.73 -1.50
CA HIS A 22 15.71 -18.62 -0.95
C HIS A 22 14.53 -18.44 -1.90
N PRO A 23 13.28 -18.54 -1.42
CA PRO A 23 12.15 -18.13 -2.25
C PRO A 23 12.36 -16.64 -2.55
N LEU A 24 12.78 -16.34 -3.78
CA LEU A 24 12.66 -15.01 -4.33
C LEU A 24 11.18 -14.69 -4.26
N GLY A 25 10.80 -13.74 -3.42
CA GLY A 25 9.41 -13.30 -3.29
C GLY A 25 8.87 -13.00 -4.67
N VAL A 26 7.89 -13.80 -5.12
CA VAL A 26 7.16 -13.61 -6.38
C VAL A 26 6.18 -12.46 -6.17
N GLU A 27 6.69 -11.25 -5.96
CA GLU A 27 5.90 -10.01 -5.98
C GLU A 27 6.30 -9.11 -7.18
N ALA A 28 7.16 -9.60 -8.07
CA ALA A 28 7.66 -8.85 -9.23
C ALA A 28 6.81 -9.00 -10.52
N THR A 29 5.67 -9.69 -10.47
CA THR A 29 4.91 -10.05 -11.69
C THR A 29 3.57 -9.35 -11.82
N LEU A 30 3.12 -8.60 -10.80
CA LEU A 30 1.88 -7.84 -10.88
C LEU A 30 2.21 -6.44 -11.42
N GLY A 31 1.80 -6.19 -12.67
CA GLY A 31 1.81 -4.84 -13.26
C GLY A 31 0.78 -3.98 -12.52
N TRP A 32 1.24 -3.22 -11.53
CA TRP A 32 0.39 -2.31 -10.78
C TRP A 32 0.16 -1.04 -11.58
N CYS A 33 -1.10 -0.75 -11.89
CA CYS A 33 -1.52 0.56 -12.32
C CYS A 33 -1.77 1.43 -11.07
N ARG A 34 -1.14 2.61 -11.05
CA ARG A 34 -1.27 3.60 -9.98
C ARG A 34 -2.11 4.77 -10.47
N THR A 35 -2.94 5.29 -9.58
CA THR A 35 -3.71 6.51 -9.79
C THR A 35 -3.62 7.39 -8.55
N ASP A 36 -3.41 8.70 -8.69
CA ASP A 36 -2.95 9.55 -7.58
C ASP A 36 -3.57 10.96 -7.54
N PRO A 37 -4.56 11.19 -6.66
CA PRO A 37 -4.94 12.52 -6.26
C PRO A 37 -3.94 13.08 -5.23
N LEU A 38 -3.46 14.29 -5.49
CA LEU A 38 -2.57 15.07 -4.63
C LEU A 38 -3.38 16.12 -3.87
N PHE A 39 -3.25 16.10 -2.54
CA PHE A 39 -3.90 17.05 -1.65
C PHE A 39 -2.90 17.93 -0.92
N ALA A 40 -3.31 19.14 -0.55
CA ALA A 40 -2.77 19.84 0.60
C ALA A 40 -3.71 19.59 1.79
N ILE A 41 -3.20 19.01 2.88
CA ILE A 41 -3.93 18.83 4.13
C ILE A 41 -3.10 19.48 5.23
N ASP A 42 -3.67 20.48 5.91
CA ASP A 42 -2.95 21.32 6.87
C ASP A 42 -1.62 21.90 6.31
N GLY A 43 -1.65 22.31 5.04
CA GLY A 43 -0.49 22.82 4.31
C GLY A 43 0.54 21.75 3.89
N LYS A 44 0.35 20.47 4.26
CA LYS A 44 1.22 19.36 3.86
C LYS A 44 0.73 18.74 2.55
N ARG A 45 1.63 18.59 1.59
CA ARG A 45 1.35 17.92 0.31
C ARG A 45 1.40 16.41 0.48
N VAL A 46 0.34 15.71 0.09
CA VAL A 46 0.18 14.28 0.31
C VAL A 46 -0.47 13.65 -0.91
N HIS A 47 0.16 12.60 -1.44
CA HIS A 47 -0.44 11.74 -2.44
C HIS A 47 -1.25 10.64 -1.74
N ILE A 48 -2.46 10.41 -2.22
CA ILE A 48 -3.31 9.30 -1.77
C ILE A 48 -3.45 8.33 -2.93
N ASP A 49 -2.45 7.49 -3.10
CA ASP A 49 -2.36 6.61 -4.26
C ASP A 49 -3.32 5.43 -4.12
N VAL A 50 -4.05 5.13 -5.19
CA VAL A 50 -4.84 3.91 -5.33
C VAL A 50 -4.22 3.07 -6.44
N TYR A 51 -3.87 1.83 -6.10
CA TYR A 51 -3.28 0.87 -7.00
C TYR A 51 -4.22 -0.31 -7.25
N SER A 52 -4.22 -0.82 -8.47
CA SER A 52 -4.77 -2.14 -8.82
C SER A 52 -3.96 -2.73 -9.96
N LEU A 53 -4.34 -3.91 -10.45
CA LEU A 53 -3.69 -4.50 -11.61
C LEU A 53 -4.09 -3.76 -12.88
N GLU A 54 -3.29 -3.89 -13.94
CA GLU A 54 -3.59 -3.32 -15.26
C GLU A 54 -4.99 -3.73 -15.77
N GLU A 55 -5.48 -4.94 -15.43
CA GLU A 55 -6.84 -5.37 -15.78
C GLU A 55 -7.95 -4.48 -15.17
N ALA A 56 -7.66 -3.67 -14.16
CA ALA A 56 -8.61 -2.70 -13.61
C ALA A 56 -9.04 -1.68 -14.67
N LEU A 57 -8.12 -1.22 -15.52
CA LEU A 57 -8.38 -0.21 -16.56
C LEU A 57 -9.49 -0.60 -17.54
N THR A 58 -9.74 -1.90 -17.71
CA THR A 58 -10.77 -2.43 -18.61
C THR A 58 -11.95 -3.09 -17.88
N SER A 59 -11.89 -3.20 -16.55
CA SER A 59 -12.93 -3.85 -15.74
C SER A 59 -13.67 -2.90 -14.81
N VAL A 60 -13.17 -1.68 -14.58
CA VAL A 60 -13.84 -0.66 -13.80
C VAL A 60 -15.17 -0.24 -14.45
N THR A 61 -16.21 -0.14 -13.63
CA THR A 61 -17.60 0.11 -14.07
C THR A 61 -18.15 1.46 -13.63
N GLY A 62 -17.38 2.22 -12.85
CA GLY A 62 -17.74 3.55 -12.38
C GLY A 62 -16.52 4.34 -11.91
N PRO A 63 -16.69 5.62 -11.53
CA PRO A 63 -15.60 6.42 -11.01
C PRO A 63 -14.97 5.78 -9.76
N THR A 64 -13.68 6.01 -9.55
CA THR A 64 -13.02 5.57 -8.31
C THR A 64 -13.51 6.45 -7.16
N GLU A 65 -14.09 5.84 -6.14
CA GLU A 65 -14.61 6.54 -4.97
C GLU A 65 -13.48 6.73 -3.96
N LEU A 66 -13.24 7.96 -3.51
CA LEU A 66 -12.28 8.25 -2.46
C LEU A 66 -12.93 9.11 -1.38
N VAL A 67 -12.97 8.60 -0.16
CA VAL A 67 -13.43 9.34 1.02
C VAL A 67 -12.25 9.60 1.94
N ILE A 68 -11.97 10.87 2.19
CA ILE A 68 -10.91 11.31 3.10
C ILE A 68 -11.57 11.84 4.36
N THR A 69 -11.22 11.28 5.51
CA THR A 69 -11.65 11.76 6.83
C THR A 69 -10.52 12.54 7.49
N ILE A 70 -10.82 13.78 7.91
CA ILE A 70 -9.90 14.70 8.58
C ILE A 70 -10.57 15.31 9.83
N PRO A 71 -9.81 15.92 10.76
CA PRO A 71 -10.37 16.68 11.89
C PRO A 71 -11.16 17.91 11.44
N GLU A 72 -12.16 18.33 12.23
CA GLU A 72 -13.08 19.45 11.91
C GLU A 72 -12.41 20.76 11.48
N ARG A 73 -11.31 21.13 12.14
CA ARG A 73 -10.64 22.42 11.94
C ARG A 73 -9.43 22.36 11.01
N VAL A 74 -9.20 21.21 10.38
CA VAL A 74 -8.09 21.05 9.44
C VAL A 74 -8.50 21.54 8.06
N SER A 75 -7.64 22.37 7.46
CA SER A 75 -7.80 22.84 6.09
C SER A 75 -7.41 21.75 5.10
N TYR A 76 -8.08 21.73 3.94
CA TYR A 76 -7.73 20.84 2.85
C TYR A 76 -7.96 21.50 1.49
N GLU A 77 -7.20 21.06 0.50
CA GLU A 77 -7.34 21.44 -0.91
C GLU A 77 -6.94 20.25 -1.80
N LEU A 78 -7.73 19.97 -2.83
CA LEU A 78 -7.32 19.06 -3.91
C LEU A 78 -6.47 19.86 -4.89
N LEU A 79 -5.19 19.52 -5.00
CA LEU A 79 -4.23 20.24 -5.85
C LEU A 79 -4.19 19.67 -7.26
N GLN A 80 -4.27 18.34 -7.39
CA GLN A 80 -4.19 17.63 -8.66
C GLN A 80 -4.89 16.28 -8.54
N SER A 81 -5.47 15.81 -9.63
CA SER A 81 -5.96 14.43 -9.78
C SER A 81 -5.79 13.99 -11.23
N ASP A 82 -5.65 12.68 -11.43
CA ASP A 82 -5.72 12.04 -12.74
C ASP A 82 -7.14 11.54 -13.05
N ASP A 83 -7.28 10.64 -14.03
CA ASP A 83 -8.56 10.05 -14.44
C ASP A 83 -8.93 8.78 -13.66
N GLY A 84 -8.26 8.51 -12.53
CA GLY A 84 -8.42 7.25 -11.80
C GLY A 84 -8.12 6.07 -12.70
N PHE A 85 -8.86 4.97 -12.56
CA PHE A 85 -8.77 3.83 -13.47
C PHE A 85 -9.57 4.04 -14.79
N GLY A 86 -9.53 5.26 -15.35
CA GLY A 86 -10.08 5.61 -16.65
C GLY A 86 -11.50 6.21 -16.66
N LEU A 87 -12.22 6.18 -15.53
CA LEU A 87 -13.57 6.72 -15.39
C LEU A 87 -13.66 7.91 -14.39
N GLY A 88 -12.52 8.51 -14.08
CA GLY A 88 -12.40 9.64 -13.17
C GLY A 88 -12.52 9.27 -11.70
N TRP A 89 -12.71 10.31 -10.88
CA TRP A 89 -12.83 10.21 -9.43
C TRP A 89 -14.16 10.76 -8.92
N ASN A 90 -14.62 10.17 -7.83
CA ASN A 90 -15.62 10.77 -6.96
C ASN A 90 -14.99 10.97 -5.57
N ILE A 91 -14.43 12.15 -5.36
CA ILE A 91 -13.69 12.51 -4.15
C ILE A 91 -14.60 13.24 -3.18
N ARG A 92 -14.64 12.77 -1.94
CA ARG A 92 -15.35 13.41 -0.83
C ARG A 92 -14.42 13.56 0.37
N VAL A 93 -14.43 14.75 0.96
CA VAL A 93 -13.73 15.00 2.23
C VAL A 93 -14.77 15.15 3.32
N GLN A 94 -14.67 14.30 4.34
CA GLN A 94 -15.51 14.30 5.53
C GLN A 94 -14.71 14.82 6.72
N ARG A 95 -15.37 15.60 7.57
CA ARG A 95 -14.84 16.03 8.86
C ARG A 95 -15.35 15.12 9.97
N SER A 96 -14.51 14.87 10.98
CA SER A 96 -14.89 14.10 12.16
C SER A 96 -14.19 14.64 13.41
N GLU A 97 -14.92 14.69 14.52
CA GLU A 97 -14.38 15.00 15.85
C GLU A 97 -13.58 13.82 16.44
N ASP A 98 -13.77 12.61 15.91
CA ASP A 98 -13.03 11.41 16.34
C ASP A 98 -11.59 11.39 15.83
N PHE A 99 -11.21 12.36 14.99
CA PHE A 99 -9.87 12.49 14.42
C PHE A 99 -9.12 13.62 15.10
N GLU A 100 -7.87 13.35 15.45
CA GLU A 100 -7.10 14.24 16.31
C GLU A 100 -6.04 15.06 15.57
N VAL A 101 -5.78 16.27 16.10
CA VAL A 101 -4.58 17.06 15.81
C VAL A 101 -3.66 16.98 17.02
N ARG A 102 -2.43 16.53 16.81
CA ARG A 102 -1.40 16.43 17.84
C ARG A 102 -0.16 17.21 17.42
N GLU A 103 0.77 17.43 18.36
CA GLU A 103 2.05 18.10 18.07
C GLU A 103 2.82 17.44 16.93
N LYS A 104 2.71 16.11 16.80
CA LYS A 104 3.40 15.31 15.78
C LYS A 104 2.73 15.33 14.41
N GLY A 105 1.49 15.81 14.30
CA GLY A 105 0.77 15.80 13.03
C GLY A 105 -0.74 15.70 13.15
N VAL A 106 -1.36 15.57 11.98
CA VAL A 106 -2.81 15.47 11.79
C VAL A 106 -3.18 14.03 11.47
N GLU A 107 -4.11 13.45 12.23
CA GLU A 107 -4.64 12.14 11.91
C GLU A 107 -5.55 12.21 10.68
N VAL A 108 -5.34 11.32 9.72
CA VAL A 108 -6.15 11.25 8.50
C VAL A 108 -6.47 9.80 8.13
N ARG A 109 -7.61 9.60 7.47
CA ARG A 109 -7.98 8.29 6.89
C ARG A 109 -8.43 8.47 5.45
N ALA A 110 -7.97 7.61 4.56
CA ALA A 110 -8.49 7.47 3.22
C ALA A 110 -9.23 6.14 3.12
N VAL A 111 -10.39 6.14 2.48
CA VAL A 111 -11.12 4.94 2.10
C VAL A 111 -11.39 5.02 0.61
N ALA A 112 -10.84 4.07 -0.15
CA ALA A 112 -11.10 3.95 -1.56
C ALA A 112 -12.07 2.79 -1.84
N VAL A 113 -12.94 2.95 -2.83
CA VAL A 113 -13.68 1.86 -3.46
C VAL A 113 -13.46 1.98 -4.96
N VAL A 114 -13.01 0.89 -5.59
CA VAL A 114 -12.86 0.79 -7.04
C VAL A 114 -14.00 -0.09 -7.57
N PRO A 115 -15.07 0.47 -8.15
CA PRO A 115 -16.17 -0.32 -8.70
C PRO A 115 -15.69 -1.07 -9.94
N ALA A 116 -15.83 -2.40 -9.97
CA ALA A 116 -15.37 -3.20 -11.10
C ALA A 116 -16.21 -4.46 -11.32
N ALA A 117 -16.30 -4.89 -12.57
CA ALA A 117 -16.97 -6.13 -12.95
C ALA A 117 -16.23 -7.40 -12.45
N LYS A 118 -14.94 -7.27 -12.10
CA LYS A 118 -14.10 -8.35 -11.60
C LYS A 118 -13.54 -7.99 -10.22
N GLN A 119 -13.33 -9.01 -9.39
CA GLN A 119 -12.60 -8.86 -8.14
C GLN A 119 -11.09 -8.83 -8.43
N LEU A 120 -10.45 -7.70 -8.17
CA LEU A 120 -9.02 -7.47 -8.36
C LEU A 120 -8.42 -6.93 -7.07
N PRO A 121 -7.13 -7.19 -6.77
CA PRO A 121 -6.50 -6.61 -5.60
C PRO A 121 -6.43 -5.08 -5.74
N VAL A 122 -6.67 -4.39 -4.63
CA VAL A 122 -6.59 -2.94 -4.54
C VAL A 122 -5.72 -2.58 -3.34
N LYS A 123 -4.85 -1.59 -3.53
CA LYS A 123 -3.99 -1.06 -2.47
C LYS A 123 -4.17 0.45 -2.41
N VAL A 124 -4.25 0.99 -1.20
CA VAL A 124 -4.33 2.45 -0.95
C VAL A 124 -3.13 2.84 -0.13
N GLU A 125 -2.41 3.88 -0.54
CA GLU A 125 -1.21 4.36 0.15
C GLU A 125 -1.31 5.85 0.42
N PHE A 126 -0.82 6.26 1.60
CA PHE A 126 -0.46 7.64 1.86
C PHE A 126 1.02 7.80 1.57
N GLU A 127 1.37 8.69 0.65
CA GLU A 127 2.74 9.06 0.36
C GLU A 127 2.98 10.53 0.70
N HIS A 128 4.02 10.79 1.49
CA HIS A 128 4.46 12.13 1.87
C HIS A 128 5.98 12.23 1.73
N ARG A 129 6.45 13.20 0.93
CA ARG A 129 7.90 13.40 0.66
C ARG A 129 8.58 12.13 0.15
N ASP A 130 7.96 11.47 -0.82
CA ASP A 130 8.47 10.25 -1.47
C ASP A 130 8.56 9.03 -0.52
N GLU A 131 7.87 9.07 0.63
CA GLU A 131 7.80 7.97 1.60
C GLU A 131 6.35 7.51 1.82
N VAL A 132 6.11 6.20 1.74
CA VAL A 132 4.82 5.59 2.10
C VAL A 132 4.69 5.53 3.62
N ILE A 133 3.80 6.35 4.17
CA ILE A 133 3.59 6.48 5.61
C ILE A 133 2.42 5.65 6.14
N ALA A 134 1.54 5.17 5.25
CA ALA A 134 0.49 4.22 5.58
C ALA A 134 -0.01 3.46 4.35
N ARG A 135 -0.53 2.25 4.56
CA ARG A 135 -1.07 1.38 3.51
C ARG A 135 -2.30 0.61 3.97
N GLY A 136 -3.25 0.42 3.05
CA GLY A 136 -4.34 -0.54 3.14
C GLY A 136 -4.37 -1.46 1.93
N ILE A 137 -4.80 -2.71 2.09
CA ILE A 137 -4.96 -3.68 1.01
C ILE A 137 -6.35 -4.31 1.10
N GLY A 138 -7.00 -4.50 -0.05
CA GLY A 138 -8.26 -5.20 -0.16
C GLY A 138 -8.54 -5.56 -1.61
N THR A 139 -9.81 -5.48 -2.04
CA THR A 139 -10.20 -5.76 -3.42
C THR A 139 -11.16 -4.72 -3.96
N THR A 140 -11.32 -4.67 -5.27
CA THR A 140 -12.40 -3.94 -5.94
C THR A 140 -13.76 -4.27 -5.35
N ASN A 141 -14.71 -3.34 -5.48
CA ASN A 141 -16.06 -3.34 -4.91
C ASN A 141 -16.14 -3.30 -3.36
N GLY A 142 -15.04 -3.53 -2.66
CA GLY A 142 -14.94 -3.38 -1.20
C GLY A 142 -14.24 -2.09 -0.79
N PRO A 143 -14.50 -1.59 0.43
CA PRO A 143 -13.75 -0.46 0.98
C PRO A 143 -12.32 -0.89 1.35
N VAL A 144 -11.34 -0.15 0.86
CA VAL A 144 -9.93 -0.30 1.24
C VAL A 144 -9.49 0.96 1.98
N ALA A 145 -9.08 0.80 3.24
CA ALA A 145 -8.76 1.93 4.10
C ALA A 145 -7.29 1.98 4.46
N ALA A 146 -6.71 3.18 4.43
CA ALA A 146 -5.41 3.50 5.01
C ALA A 146 -5.59 4.62 6.04
N LYS A 147 -4.79 4.62 7.11
CA LYS A 147 -4.83 5.63 8.17
C LYS A 147 -3.41 6.10 8.47
N ALA A 148 -3.20 7.40 8.48
CA ALA A 148 -1.89 8.03 8.61
C ALA A 148 -1.89 9.19 9.62
N TRP A 149 -0.69 9.59 10.02
CA TRP A 149 -0.43 10.86 10.72
C TRP A 149 0.43 11.72 9.80
N LEU A 150 -0.10 12.86 9.36
CA LEU A 150 0.58 13.80 8.46
C LEU A 150 1.40 14.82 9.22
#